data_AF-A0AAU4QP28-F1
#
_entry.id   AF-A0AAU4QP28-F1
#
_cell.length_a   1.000
_cell.length_b   1.000
_cell.length_c   1.000
_cell.angle_alpha   90.00
_cell.angle_beta   90.00
_cell.angle_gamma   90.00
#
_symmetry.space_group_name_H-M   'P 1'
#
loop_
_entity.id
_entity.type
_entity.pdbx_description
1 polymer ?
#
loop_
_entity_poly.entity_id
_entity_poly.type
_entity_poly.pdbx_seq_one_letter_code
_entity_poly.pdbx_strand_id
1 'polypeptide(L)'
;MASPSHRRRSRRKWRAALVPAAVVAAVALAASLLMALRPDGNPTAADAPPAPVSGSPVPGSHSKASPTAPSRAPKPTPSPSKPSSSPPPATTTAPPRASNSTAASASATAPPAGRIRPGVTYDGIATFYDTGNGDGACLYGPTDDVMTAAMNHADYETSRACGAYVRVRAAGGASVTVRITNECPLPCAPGQLDLSAQAFAKLATPSAGRIPITWNLLSPGTPEAPERISIRYKTGSSSHWCGIQAVGHRNPLARLEVRGGGGWRQLRRTEYNYFLSEQGSGCGGELRLTDIYGERLTLDALPVRPDVLQPTRVQFAAH
;
A
#
# COMPACT_ATOMS: atom_id res chain seq x y z
N MET A 1 -74.04 8.10 -7.59
CA MET A 1 -73.38 8.00 -8.91
C MET A 1 -71.89 8.21 -8.71
N ALA A 2 -71.07 7.18 -8.89
CA ALA A 2 -69.61 7.24 -8.69
C ALA A 2 -68.90 6.68 -9.94
N SER A 3 -68.04 7.50 -10.57
CA SER A 3 -67.33 7.18 -11.81
C SER A 3 -66.11 6.26 -11.58
N PRO A 4 -65.90 5.22 -12.42
CA PRO A 4 -64.70 4.38 -12.35
C PRO A 4 -63.71 4.69 -13.50
N SER A 5 -62.54 5.28 -13.20
CA SER A 5 -61.51 5.50 -14.24
C SER A 5 -60.05 5.34 -13.80
N HIS A 6 -59.74 4.62 -12.72
CA HIS A 6 -58.35 4.44 -12.26
C HIS A 6 -57.71 3.05 -12.43
N ARG A 7 -58.34 2.09 -13.13
CA ARG A 7 -57.77 0.74 -13.30
C ARG A 7 -57.02 0.46 -14.62
N ARG A 8 -56.85 1.44 -15.53
CA ARG A 8 -56.24 1.20 -16.86
C ARG A 8 -54.79 1.66 -17.05
N ARG A 9 -54.15 2.32 -16.07
CA ARG A 9 -52.78 2.87 -16.24
C ARG A 9 -51.63 1.97 -15.78
N SER A 10 -51.90 0.85 -15.10
CA SER A 10 -50.84 0.00 -14.51
C SER A 10 -50.26 -1.08 -15.46
N ARG A 11 -50.96 -1.47 -16.54
CA ARG A 11 -50.53 -2.59 -17.40
C ARG A 11 -49.60 -2.24 -18.57
N ARG A 12 -49.31 -0.95 -18.83
CA ARG A 12 -48.59 -0.53 -20.05
C ARG A 12 -47.07 -0.34 -19.88
N LYS A 13 -46.55 -0.30 -18.65
CA LYS A 13 -45.09 -0.10 -18.42
C LYS A 13 -44.27 -1.39 -18.31
N TRP A 14 -44.90 -2.56 -18.26
CA TRP A 14 -44.20 -3.85 -18.13
C TRP A 14 -43.83 -4.50 -19.47
N ARG A 15 -44.25 -3.94 -20.61
CA ARG A 15 -43.96 -4.51 -21.94
C ARG A 15 -42.78 -3.86 -22.69
N ALA A 16 -42.12 -2.85 -22.10
CA ALA A 16 -40.98 -2.17 -22.73
C ALA A 16 -39.61 -2.64 -22.22
N ALA A 17 -39.56 -3.50 -21.20
CA ALA A 17 -38.30 -3.95 -20.57
C ALA A 17 -37.82 -5.35 -20.99
N LEU A 18 -38.59 -6.08 -21.81
CA LEU A 18 -38.25 -7.47 -22.18
C LEU A 18 -37.65 -7.65 -23.57
N VAL A 19 -37.59 -6.60 -24.40
CA VAL A 19 -37.03 -6.69 -25.75
C VAL A 19 -35.50 -6.51 -25.81
N PRO A 20 -34.81 -5.70 -24.96
CA PRO A 20 -33.36 -5.59 -25.06
C PRO A 20 -32.60 -6.72 -24.35
N ALA A 21 -33.21 -7.43 -23.39
CA ALA A 21 -32.55 -8.51 -22.66
C ALA A 21 -32.43 -9.82 -23.46
N ALA A 22 -33.37 -10.10 -24.36
CA ALA A 22 -33.35 -11.33 -25.17
C ALA A 22 -32.30 -11.31 -26.29
N VAL A 23 -31.96 -10.13 -26.81
CA VAL A 23 -30.97 -9.98 -27.90
C VAL A 23 -29.53 -10.09 -27.37
N VAL A 24 -29.25 -9.61 -26.16
CA VAL A 24 -27.90 -9.70 -25.55
C VAL A 24 -27.58 -11.14 -25.10
N ALA A 25 -28.59 -11.89 -24.63
CA ALA A 25 -28.41 -13.30 -24.26
C ALA A 25 -28.15 -14.23 -25.48
N ALA A 26 -28.73 -13.93 -26.64
CA ALA A 26 -28.55 -14.72 -27.86
C ALA A 26 -27.14 -14.58 -28.47
N VAL A 27 -26.51 -13.40 -28.36
CA VAL A 27 -25.15 -13.15 -28.87
C VAL A 27 -24.08 -13.81 -27.97
N ALA A 28 -24.29 -13.82 -26.66
CA ALA A 28 -23.36 -14.48 -25.72
C ALA A 28 -23.38 -16.03 -25.84
N LEU A 29 -24.54 -16.62 -26.14
CA LEU A 29 -24.67 -18.07 -26.38
C LEU A 29 -24.05 -18.50 -27.73
N ALA A 30 -24.13 -17.68 -28.78
CA ALA A 30 -23.50 -17.98 -30.07
C ALA A 30 -21.96 -17.91 -30.02
N ALA A 31 -21.38 -16.97 -29.26
CA ALA A 31 -19.93 -16.87 -29.07
C ALA A 31 -19.37 -18.01 -28.21
N SER A 32 -20.16 -18.54 -27.26
CA SER A 32 -19.77 -19.66 -26.40
C SER A 32 -19.82 -21.02 -27.11
N LEU A 33 -20.70 -21.18 -28.11
CA LEU A 33 -20.83 -22.43 -28.87
C LEU A 33 -19.75 -22.58 -29.97
N LEU A 34 -19.13 -21.48 -30.42
CA LEU A 34 -18.03 -21.49 -31.41
C LEU A 34 -16.65 -21.81 -30.80
N MET A 35 -16.51 -21.83 -29.47
CA MET A 35 -15.26 -22.21 -28.78
C MET A 35 -15.25 -23.65 -28.25
N ALA A 36 -16.38 -24.37 -28.35
CA ALA A 36 -16.52 -25.76 -27.86
C ALA A 36 -16.55 -26.82 -28.99
N LEU A 37 -16.37 -26.43 -30.25
CA LEU A 37 -16.44 -27.32 -31.42
C LEU A 37 -15.21 -27.16 -32.35
N ARG A 38 -14.01 -27.05 -31.78
CA ARG A 38 -12.78 -27.31 -32.56
C ARG A 38 -12.39 -28.77 -32.41
N PRO A 39 -12.47 -29.58 -33.49
CA PRO A 39 -12.01 -30.95 -33.48
C PRO A 39 -10.48 -31.02 -33.48
N ASP A 40 -9.94 -31.92 -32.66
CA ASP A 40 -8.55 -32.34 -32.68
C ASP A 40 -8.12 -32.76 -34.09
N GLY A 41 -7.06 -32.14 -34.59
CA GLY A 41 -6.47 -32.45 -35.88
C GLY A 41 -5.00 -32.84 -35.75
N ASN A 42 -4.74 -34.14 -35.60
CA ASN A 42 -3.55 -34.78 -36.15
C ASN A 42 -3.98 -36.15 -36.69
N PRO A 43 -3.72 -36.47 -37.96
CA PRO A 43 -2.80 -37.59 -38.27
C PRO A 43 -2.09 -37.35 -39.64
N THR A 44 -1.14 -38.12 -40.21
CA THR A 44 -0.63 -39.49 -40.05
C THR A 44 0.68 -39.61 -40.84
N ALA A 45 1.46 -40.65 -40.55
CA ALA A 45 2.64 -41.12 -41.29
C ALA A 45 2.32 -41.89 -42.58
N ALA A 46 3.29 -41.91 -43.51
CA ALA A 46 3.66 -42.95 -44.49
C ALA A 46 5.00 -42.47 -45.11
N ASP A 47 6.05 -43.23 -45.45
CA ASP A 47 6.26 -44.65 -45.69
C ASP A 47 7.77 -44.95 -45.58
N ALA A 48 8.15 -46.19 -45.28
CA ALA A 48 9.50 -46.80 -45.44
C ALA A 48 9.37 -47.98 -46.45
N PRO A 49 10.39 -48.71 -47.01
CA PRO A 49 11.64 -49.22 -46.36
C PRO A 49 12.87 -49.41 -47.35
N PRO A 50 13.83 -50.38 -47.22
CA PRO A 50 15.00 -50.37 -46.29
C PRO A 50 16.39 -50.83 -46.87
N ALA A 51 17.41 -50.82 -45.97
CA ALA A 51 18.55 -51.78 -45.76
C ALA A 51 20.00 -51.40 -46.22
N PRO A 52 21.08 -52.08 -45.74
CA PRO A 52 21.58 -52.19 -44.34
C PRO A 52 23.14 -52.08 -44.21
N VAL A 53 23.74 -52.07 -42.99
CA VAL A 53 24.88 -52.92 -42.54
C VAL A 53 25.33 -52.68 -41.07
N SER A 54 25.45 -53.80 -40.33
CA SER A 54 26.37 -54.27 -39.25
C SER A 54 26.87 -53.34 -38.11
N GLY A 55 27.03 -53.74 -36.84
CA GLY A 55 26.92 -55.02 -36.10
C GLY A 55 27.31 -54.85 -34.60
N SER A 56 26.75 -55.68 -33.72
CA SER A 56 26.86 -55.73 -32.23
C SER A 56 28.17 -56.43 -31.72
N PRO A 57 28.42 -56.80 -30.41
CA PRO A 57 27.59 -56.75 -29.19
C PRO A 57 28.25 -56.46 -27.78
N VAL A 58 27.33 -56.37 -26.79
CA VAL A 58 27.27 -56.37 -25.28
C VAL A 58 28.09 -57.51 -24.55
N PRO A 59 28.12 -57.76 -23.19
CA PRO A 59 27.07 -57.58 -22.14
C PRO A 59 27.45 -57.24 -20.67
N GLY A 60 26.43 -56.93 -19.83
CA GLY A 60 26.47 -57.09 -18.36
C GLY A 60 25.28 -56.50 -17.58
N SER A 61 24.22 -57.30 -17.36
CA SER A 61 22.97 -57.01 -16.61
C SER A 61 23.08 -57.17 -15.08
N HIS A 62 22.17 -56.56 -14.30
CA HIS A 62 21.14 -57.26 -13.48
C HIS A 62 20.26 -56.29 -12.64
N SER A 63 18.98 -56.15 -13.02
CA SER A 63 17.71 -56.32 -12.26
C SER A 63 17.77 -56.51 -10.72
N LYS A 64 16.81 -56.15 -9.84
CA LYS A 64 15.43 -55.60 -9.86
C LYS A 64 14.92 -55.55 -8.39
N ALA A 65 13.87 -54.76 -8.13
CA ALA A 65 12.79 -54.94 -7.12
C ALA A 65 12.82 -54.19 -5.76
N SER A 66 11.76 -53.38 -5.57
CA SER A 66 11.04 -53.04 -4.31
C SER A 66 9.96 -54.13 -4.04
N PRO A 67 9.11 -54.15 -2.97
CA PRO A 67 8.77 -53.16 -1.92
C PRO A 67 8.82 -53.76 -0.47
N THR A 68 8.50 -53.11 0.66
CA THR A 68 7.13 -52.89 1.25
C THR A 68 7.27 -52.28 2.68
N ALA A 69 6.34 -51.40 3.09
CA ALA A 69 6.02 -51.02 4.50
C ALA A 69 5.01 -52.04 5.11
N PRO A 70 4.50 -52.02 6.39
CA PRO A 70 4.01 -50.84 7.16
C PRO A 70 4.03 -50.94 8.73
N SER A 71 3.31 -50.02 9.40
CA SER A 71 2.72 -50.07 10.77
C SER A 71 3.64 -49.67 11.96
N ARG A 72 3.24 -48.96 13.03
CA ARG A 72 1.93 -48.62 13.61
C ARG A 72 2.11 -47.57 14.74
N ALA A 73 1.16 -46.66 14.96
CA ALA A 73 1.03 -45.82 16.17
C ALA A 73 0.28 -46.58 17.30
N PRO A 74 0.26 -46.12 18.58
CA PRO A 74 -0.71 -45.09 19.02
C PRO A 74 -0.31 -44.14 20.21
N LYS A 75 -1.09 -43.06 20.37
CA LYS A 75 -1.23 -42.05 21.47
C LYS A 75 -2.09 -42.64 22.64
N PRO A 76 -2.65 -41.91 23.66
CA PRO A 76 -2.30 -40.71 24.48
C PRO A 76 -2.44 -40.90 26.02
N THR A 77 -2.04 -39.93 26.87
CA THR A 77 -2.62 -39.74 28.24
C THR A 77 -2.60 -38.25 28.71
N PRO A 78 -3.56 -37.75 29.52
CA PRO A 78 -3.81 -36.31 29.79
C PRO A 78 -3.69 -35.83 31.27
N SER A 79 -3.57 -34.49 31.46
CA SER A 79 -4.06 -33.60 32.56
C SER A 79 -3.66 -33.83 34.05
N PRO A 80 -3.67 -32.82 34.97
CA PRO A 80 -4.82 -31.94 35.25
C PRO A 80 -4.57 -30.44 35.55
N SER A 81 -5.66 -29.67 35.46
CA SER A 81 -5.86 -28.26 35.84
C SER A 81 -6.39 -28.08 37.28
N LYS A 82 -6.12 -26.92 37.92
CA LYS A 82 -6.97 -26.09 38.85
C LYS A 82 -6.11 -25.27 39.85
N PRO A 83 -6.63 -24.27 40.62
CA PRO A 83 -7.52 -23.14 40.28
C PRO A 83 -7.09 -21.77 40.93
N SER A 84 -7.66 -20.67 40.41
CA SER A 84 -8.19 -19.45 41.08
C SER A 84 -7.62 -18.89 42.41
N SER A 85 -7.30 -17.58 42.47
CA SER A 85 -7.89 -16.63 43.45
C SER A 85 -7.38 -15.17 43.31
N SER A 86 -8.30 -14.24 43.02
CA SER A 86 -8.34 -12.87 43.58
C SER A 86 -9.19 -12.92 44.86
N PRO A 87 -9.00 -12.06 45.90
CA PRO A 87 -9.68 -10.74 46.04
C PRO A 87 -8.94 -9.73 47.01
N PRO A 88 -9.53 -8.59 47.48
CA PRO A 88 -10.08 -7.42 46.78
C PRO A 88 -9.51 -6.07 47.38
N PRO A 89 -10.21 -4.90 47.48
CA PRO A 89 -9.60 -3.59 47.23
C PRO A 89 -9.30 -2.76 48.51
N ALA A 90 -8.23 -1.96 48.50
CA ALA A 90 -8.02 -0.93 49.51
C ALA A 90 -8.57 0.42 49.03
N THR A 91 -9.69 0.82 49.64
CA THR A 91 -10.21 2.17 49.69
C THR A 91 -9.22 3.09 50.40
N THR A 92 -8.88 4.22 49.78
CA THR A 92 -8.42 5.40 50.53
C THR A 92 -8.96 6.64 49.85
N THR A 93 -10.05 7.14 50.43
CA THR A 93 -10.65 8.43 50.14
C THR A 93 -9.74 9.52 50.71
N ALA A 94 -9.19 10.38 49.86
CA ALA A 94 -8.56 11.64 50.26
C ALA A 94 -9.18 12.80 49.44
N PRO A 95 -9.51 13.94 50.07
CA PRO A 95 -10.33 15.01 49.49
C PRO A 95 -9.58 15.82 48.40
N PRO A 96 -10.29 16.42 47.43
CA PRO A 96 -9.64 17.18 46.37
C PRO A 96 -9.22 18.55 46.89
N ARG A 97 -7.92 18.81 46.91
CA ARG A 97 -7.38 20.16 47.08
C ARG A 97 -7.44 20.86 45.73
N ALA A 98 -8.32 21.86 45.62
CA ALA A 98 -8.38 22.80 44.52
C ALA A 98 -6.97 23.36 44.24
N SER A 99 -6.45 23.07 43.06
CA SER A 99 -5.27 23.73 42.51
C SER A 99 -5.72 24.49 41.27
N ASN A 100 -5.56 25.81 41.37
CA ASN A 100 -5.98 26.79 40.39
C ASN A 100 -5.45 26.45 38.99
N SER A 101 -6.37 26.54 38.04
CA SER A 101 -6.13 26.60 36.62
C SER A 101 -5.16 27.72 36.27
N THR A 102 -3.90 27.37 36.04
CA THR A 102 -3.09 28.06 35.05
C THR A 102 -3.06 27.17 33.82
N ALA A 103 -3.95 27.45 32.88
CA ALA A 103 -3.88 26.92 31.53
C ALA A 103 -2.58 27.43 30.91
N ALA A 104 -1.51 26.65 31.07
CA ALA A 104 -0.30 26.85 30.31
C ALA A 104 -0.65 26.63 28.84
N SER A 105 -0.54 27.70 28.04
CA SER A 105 -0.47 27.62 26.60
C SER A 105 0.47 26.47 26.24
N ALA A 106 -0.08 25.40 25.67
CA ALA A 106 0.70 24.31 25.14
C ALA A 106 1.54 24.90 24.00
N SER A 107 2.81 25.19 24.30
CA SER A 107 3.84 25.36 23.29
C SER A 107 3.67 24.22 22.30
N ALA A 108 3.44 24.54 21.04
CA ALA A 108 3.38 23.57 19.97
C ALA A 108 4.77 22.95 19.83
N THR A 109 5.07 21.93 20.64
CA THR A 109 6.28 21.13 20.52
C THR A 109 6.35 20.67 19.08
N ALA A 110 7.45 21.04 18.39
CA ALA A 110 7.73 20.57 17.05
C ALA A 110 7.56 19.05 17.00
N PRO A 111 7.01 18.47 15.93
CA PRO A 111 6.95 17.02 15.81
C PRO A 111 8.35 16.45 16.01
N PRO A 112 8.53 15.38 16.81
CA PRO A 112 9.80 14.69 16.79
C PRO A 112 10.05 14.28 15.34
N ALA A 113 11.13 14.80 14.76
CA ALA A 113 11.57 14.35 13.45
C ALA A 113 11.66 12.82 13.52
N GLY A 114 11.11 12.15 12.52
CA GLY A 114 11.19 10.70 12.42
C GLY A 114 12.64 10.23 12.35
N ARG A 115 12.84 8.96 12.04
CA ARG A 115 14.18 8.38 11.92
C ARG A 115 15.00 9.08 10.83
N ILE A 116 14.35 9.49 9.74
CA ILE A 116 14.94 10.30 8.68
C ILE A 116 14.89 11.80 9.06
N ARG A 117 16.06 12.46 9.07
CA ARG A 117 16.22 13.82 9.58
C ARG A 117 16.88 14.73 8.55
N PRO A 118 16.52 16.04 8.52
CA PRO A 118 17.22 17.03 7.71
C PRO A 118 18.70 17.13 8.08
N GLY A 119 19.56 17.35 7.10
CA GLY A 119 21.00 17.55 7.29
C GLY A 119 21.80 16.32 7.72
N VAL A 120 21.15 15.16 7.89
CA VAL A 120 21.82 13.89 8.22
C VAL A 120 22.11 13.12 6.94
N THR A 121 23.33 12.61 6.85
CA THR A 121 23.72 11.62 5.84
C THR A 121 23.70 10.24 6.48
N TYR A 122 23.10 9.28 5.78
CA TYR A 122 22.97 7.91 6.20
C TYR A 122 23.82 7.03 5.29
N ASP A 123 24.57 6.12 5.89
CA ASP A 123 25.26 5.05 5.18
C ASP A 123 24.32 3.87 4.97
N GLY A 124 24.50 3.18 3.85
CA GLY A 124 23.68 2.02 3.56
C GLY A 124 24.11 1.26 2.32
N ILE A 125 23.18 0.42 1.91
CA ILE A 125 23.31 -0.41 0.72
C ILE A 125 22.13 -0.09 -0.21
N ALA A 126 22.39 -0.04 -1.50
CA ALA A 126 21.33 -0.10 -2.51
C ALA A 126 21.27 -1.50 -3.11
N THR A 127 20.05 -2.02 -3.23
CA THR A 127 19.66 -3.10 -4.15
C THR A 127 18.62 -2.56 -5.13
N PHE A 128 18.04 -3.42 -5.97
CA PHE A 128 16.89 -3.04 -6.77
C PHE A 128 15.82 -4.15 -6.86
N TYR A 129 14.59 -3.72 -7.13
CA TYR A 129 13.43 -4.60 -7.29
C TYR A 129 12.54 -4.17 -8.47
N ASP A 130 11.61 -5.03 -8.83
CA ASP A 130 10.52 -4.69 -9.74
C ASP A 130 9.42 -3.93 -8.99
N THR A 131 9.23 -2.67 -9.35
CA THR A 131 8.25 -1.77 -8.72
C THR A 131 6.80 -2.09 -9.07
N GLY A 132 6.55 -2.99 -10.04
CA GLY A 132 5.22 -3.23 -10.58
C GLY A 132 4.58 -1.93 -11.08
N ASN A 133 3.38 -1.61 -10.59
CA ASN A 133 2.67 -0.37 -10.94
C ASN A 133 3.09 0.86 -10.12
N GLY A 134 4.06 0.73 -9.21
CA GLY A 134 4.57 1.83 -8.39
C GLY A 134 3.70 2.25 -7.20
N ASP A 135 2.60 1.52 -6.89
CA ASP A 135 1.69 1.87 -5.80
C ASP A 135 2.36 1.73 -4.42
N GLY A 136 3.05 0.61 -4.23
CA GLY A 136 3.84 0.30 -3.03
C GLY A 136 3.05 0.34 -1.72
N ALA A 137 3.75 0.21 -0.60
CA ALA A 137 3.18 0.31 0.74
C ALA A 137 2.61 1.71 1.04
N CYS A 138 3.05 2.75 0.33
CA CYS A 138 2.54 4.11 0.52
C CYS A 138 1.17 4.39 -0.12
N LEU A 139 0.64 3.46 -0.94
CA LEU A 139 -0.68 3.55 -1.57
C LEU A 139 -0.95 4.85 -2.33
N TYR A 140 0.01 5.34 -3.12
CA TYR A 140 -0.19 6.57 -3.91
C TYR A 140 -1.05 6.35 -5.17
N GLY A 141 -1.28 5.08 -5.54
CA GLY A 141 -1.89 4.64 -6.78
C GLY A 141 -0.84 4.31 -7.85
N PRO A 142 -1.27 3.68 -8.95
CA PRO A 142 -0.41 3.41 -10.10
C PRO A 142 0.26 4.67 -10.65
N THR A 143 1.52 4.56 -11.07
CA THR A 143 2.31 5.67 -11.59
C THR A 143 3.35 5.19 -12.61
N ASP A 144 3.65 6.03 -13.60
CA ASP A 144 4.77 5.85 -14.52
C ASP A 144 6.09 6.42 -13.96
N ASP A 145 6.05 6.95 -12.73
CA ASP A 145 7.25 7.40 -12.00
C ASP A 145 8.17 6.23 -11.67
N VAL A 146 9.29 6.19 -12.37
CA VAL A 146 10.34 5.16 -12.27
C VAL A 146 11.52 5.59 -11.40
N MET A 147 11.47 6.76 -10.74
CA MET A 147 12.53 7.22 -9.84
C MET A 147 12.09 7.08 -8.38
N THR A 148 11.83 5.83 -8.01
CA THR A 148 11.30 5.47 -6.70
C THR A 148 12.21 4.48 -5.96
N ALA A 149 11.97 4.37 -4.64
CA ALA A 149 12.65 3.41 -3.78
C ALA A 149 11.72 2.89 -2.67
N ALA A 150 12.00 1.67 -2.24
CA ALA A 150 11.52 1.10 -1.00
C ALA A 150 12.55 1.36 0.12
N MET A 151 12.06 1.79 1.29
CA MET A 151 12.90 2.07 2.45
C MET A 151 12.77 0.93 3.47
N ASN A 152 13.86 0.55 4.14
CA ASN A 152 13.82 -0.50 5.15
C ASN A 152 12.80 -0.18 6.27
N HIS A 153 12.27 -1.22 6.92
CA HIS A 153 11.25 -1.10 7.99
C HIS A 153 11.58 -0.04 9.05
N ALA A 154 12.83 0.03 9.51
CA ALA A 154 13.22 0.94 10.58
C ALA A 154 13.15 2.40 10.14
N ASP A 155 13.67 2.73 8.95
CA ASP A 155 13.67 4.09 8.38
C ASP A 155 12.31 4.47 7.77
N TYR A 156 11.52 3.49 7.29
CA TYR A 156 10.16 3.70 6.80
C TYR A 156 9.20 4.17 7.89
N GLU A 157 9.40 3.67 9.12
CA GLU A 157 8.79 4.13 10.38
C GLU A 157 7.27 4.30 10.28
N THR A 158 6.56 3.20 9.97
CA THR A 158 5.08 3.20 9.83
C THR A 158 4.61 4.29 8.85
N SER A 159 5.14 4.25 7.63
CA SER A 159 4.86 5.20 6.54
C SER A 159 5.23 6.67 6.79
N ARG A 160 6.00 6.99 7.84
CA ARG A 160 6.48 8.36 8.05
C ARG A 160 7.45 8.81 6.95
N ALA A 161 8.13 7.88 6.30
CA ALA A 161 8.99 8.16 5.15
C ALA A 161 8.24 8.31 3.82
N CYS A 162 6.94 7.95 3.74
CA CYS A 162 6.20 8.01 2.48
C CYS A 162 6.21 9.42 1.90
N GLY A 163 6.56 9.51 0.61
CA GLY A 163 6.63 10.77 -0.13
C GLY A 163 7.91 11.58 0.13
N ALA A 164 8.82 11.09 0.98
CA ALA A 164 10.13 11.70 1.15
C ALA A 164 10.93 11.61 -0.17
N TYR A 165 11.68 12.66 -0.48
CA TYR A 165 12.69 12.63 -1.53
C TYR A 165 14.06 12.46 -0.89
N VAL A 166 14.86 11.54 -1.40
CA VAL A 166 16.24 11.33 -0.93
C VAL A 166 17.20 11.40 -2.11
N ARG A 167 18.36 12.01 -1.88
CA ARG A 167 19.49 11.93 -2.82
C ARG A 167 20.34 10.74 -2.43
N VAL A 168 20.44 9.76 -3.31
CA VAL A 168 21.30 8.59 -3.17
C VAL A 168 22.58 8.82 -3.93
N ARG A 169 23.73 8.52 -3.32
CA ARG A 169 25.05 8.60 -3.94
C ARG A 169 25.76 7.27 -3.82
N ALA A 170 26.26 6.75 -4.93
CA ALA A 170 27.14 5.59 -4.95
C ALA A 170 28.58 6.02 -4.65
N ALA A 171 29.40 5.08 -4.14
CA ALA A 171 30.82 5.34 -3.85
C ALA A 171 31.62 5.82 -5.08
N GLY A 172 31.19 5.46 -6.30
CA GLY A 172 31.79 5.94 -7.56
C GLY A 172 31.41 7.37 -7.97
N GLY A 173 30.68 8.12 -7.14
CA GLY A 173 30.31 9.52 -7.39
C GLY A 173 29.00 9.72 -8.15
N ALA A 174 28.43 8.67 -8.74
CA ALA A 174 27.09 8.72 -9.35
C ALA A 174 26.02 9.02 -8.30
N SER A 175 24.98 9.75 -8.70
CA SER A 175 23.88 10.11 -7.80
C SER A 175 22.53 10.13 -8.50
N VAL A 176 21.47 9.86 -7.74
CA VAL A 176 20.08 9.88 -8.20
C VAL A 176 19.17 10.40 -7.09
N THR A 177 18.16 11.17 -7.45
CA THR A 177 17.07 11.53 -6.54
C THR A 177 15.93 10.53 -6.71
N VAL A 178 15.42 10.00 -5.60
CA VAL A 178 14.28 9.06 -5.62
C VAL A 178 13.21 9.46 -4.61
N ARG A 179 11.97 9.13 -4.91
CA ARG A 179 10.83 9.23 -3.99
C ARG A 179 10.62 7.93 -3.25
N ILE A 180 10.42 7.99 -1.94
CA ILE A 180 10.05 6.82 -1.14
C ILE A 180 8.57 6.52 -1.32
N THR A 181 8.26 5.37 -1.93
CA THR A 181 6.88 4.92 -2.24
C THR A 181 6.55 3.55 -1.68
N ASN A 182 7.54 2.83 -1.17
CA ASN A 182 7.35 1.48 -0.70
C ASN A 182 8.16 1.19 0.58
N GLU A 183 7.82 0.08 1.23
CA GLU A 183 8.56 -0.47 2.34
C GLU A 183 9.34 -1.69 1.86
N CYS A 184 10.62 -1.77 2.22
CA CYS A 184 11.36 -3.01 2.17
C CYS A 184 11.35 -3.61 3.58
N PRO A 185 10.54 -4.65 3.85
CA PRO A 185 10.54 -5.30 5.16
C PRO A 185 11.87 -6.01 5.43
N LEU A 186 11.99 -6.63 6.60
CA LEU A 186 13.13 -7.51 6.88
C LEU A 186 13.31 -8.53 5.74
N PRO A 187 14.55 -8.78 5.27
CA PRO A 187 15.82 -8.49 5.95
C PRO A 187 16.51 -7.18 5.52
N CYS A 188 15.81 -6.21 4.89
CA CYS A 188 16.43 -4.91 4.59
C CYS A 188 16.94 -4.24 5.88
N ALA A 189 18.25 -3.98 5.92
CA ALA A 189 18.89 -3.41 7.09
C ALA A 189 18.61 -1.89 7.21
N PRO A 190 18.70 -1.30 8.41
CA PRO A 190 18.71 0.15 8.55
C PRO A 190 19.74 0.82 7.63
N GLY A 191 19.37 1.94 7.01
CA GLY A 191 20.13 2.61 5.96
C GLY A 191 19.99 2.00 4.56
N GLN A 192 19.48 0.77 4.41
CA GLN A 192 19.29 0.15 3.10
C GLN A 192 18.10 0.76 2.34
N LEU A 193 18.30 0.98 1.05
CA LEU A 193 17.27 1.34 0.07
C LEU A 193 17.19 0.25 -1.01
N ASP A 194 15.97 -0.17 -1.35
CA ASP A 194 15.72 -1.04 -2.48
C ASP A 194 15.14 -0.21 -3.61
N LEU A 195 15.96 0.10 -4.61
CA LEU A 195 15.62 1.07 -5.65
C LEU A 195 14.77 0.43 -6.74
N SER A 196 13.99 1.23 -7.46
CA SER A 196 13.54 0.83 -8.79
C SER A 196 14.73 0.47 -9.69
N ALA A 197 14.55 -0.47 -10.61
CA ALA A 197 15.60 -0.89 -11.54
C ALA A 197 16.19 0.30 -12.33
N GLN A 198 15.34 1.25 -12.71
CA GLN A 198 15.70 2.46 -13.44
C GLN A 198 16.54 3.42 -12.59
N ALA A 199 16.19 3.62 -11.31
CA ALA A 199 17.00 4.43 -10.40
C ALA A 199 18.34 3.77 -10.07
N PHE A 200 18.37 2.44 -9.85
CA PHE A 200 19.61 1.71 -9.61
C PHE A 200 20.57 1.80 -10.81
N ALA A 201 20.03 1.69 -12.04
CA ALA A 201 20.81 1.81 -13.26
C ALA A 201 21.48 3.20 -13.44
N LYS A 202 21.03 4.22 -12.71
CA LYS A 202 21.72 5.54 -12.65
C LYS A 202 22.95 5.53 -11.75
N LEU A 203 23.06 4.55 -10.84
CA LEU A 203 24.14 4.45 -9.86
C LEU A 203 25.18 3.38 -10.23
N ALA A 204 24.74 2.24 -10.74
CA ALA A 204 25.60 1.13 -11.12
C ALA A 204 24.95 0.23 -12.18
N THR A 205 25.76 -0.61 -12.83
CA THR A 205 25.23 -1.66 -13.72
C THR A 205 24.39 -2.65 -12.91
N PRO A 206 23.23 -3.13 -13.40
CA PRO A 206 22.39 -4.08 -12.67
C PRO A 206 23.11 -5.35 -12.20
N SER A 207 24.15 -5.78 -12.94
CA SER A 207 25.01 -6.91 -12.58
C SER A 207 25.78 -6.74 -11.26
N ALA A 208 25.94 -5.50 -10.76
CA ALA A 208 26.53 -5.26 -9.45
C ALA A 208 25.63 -5.79 -8.33
N GLY A 209 24.31 -5.78 -8.52
CA GLY A 209 23.27 -6.30 -7.62
C GLY A 209 23.10 -5.55 -6.29
N ARG A 210 24.21 -5.27 -5.60
CA ARG A 210 24.28 -4.64 -4.30
C ARG A 210 25.47 -3.67 -4.28
N ILE A 211 25.22 -2.41 -3.98
CA ILE A 211 26.29 -1.38 -3.93
C ILE A 211 26.26 -0.59 -2.62
N PRO A 212 27.43 -0.15 -2.11
CA PRO A 212 27.47 0.80 -1.00
C PRO A 212 26.99 2.17 -1.48
N ILE A 213 26.14 2.79 -0.66
CA ILE A 213 25.58 4.13 -0.90
C ILE A 213 25.65 4.99 0.36
N THR A 214 25.61 6.28 0.14
CA THR A 214 25.14 7.24 1.14
C THR A 214 23.84 7.87 0.65
N TRP A 215 22.98 8.32 1.56
CA TRP A 215 21.81 9.09 1.18
C TRP A 215 21.46 10.15 2.20
N ASN A 216 20.81 11.22 1.74
CA ASN A 216 20.31 12.29 2.59
C ASN A 216 18.91 12.73 2.13
N LEU A 217 18.10 13.17 3.09
CA LEU A 217 16.79 13.76 2.81
C LEU A 217 16.94 15.05 1.98
N LEU A 218 15.99 15.28 1.08
CA LEU A 218 15.85 16.50 0.29
C LEU A 218 14.52 17.20 0.56
N SER A 219 14.47 18.48 0.26
CA SER A 219 13.25 19.28 0.11
C SER A 219 13.24 19.93 -1.29
N PRO A 220 12.77 19.24 -2.34
CA PRO A 220 12.92 19.74 -3.70
C PRO A 220 12.03 20.96 -3.99
N GLY A 221 12.57 21.94 -4.71
CA GLY A 221 11.90 23.21 -5.03
C GLY A 221 11.09 23.23 -6.33
N THR A 222 11.50 22.51 -7.39
CA THR A 222 10.92 22.42 -8.77
C THR A 222 11.67 21.33 -9.59
N PRO A 223 11.34 21.05 -10.88
CA PRO A 223 10.13 20.36 -11.36
C PRO A 223 10.06 18.88 -10.92
N GLU A 224 11.07 18.39 -10.19
CA GLU A 224 11.16 17.01 -9.68
C GLU A 224 10.17 16.72 -8.54
N ALA A 225 9.59 17.76 -7.95
CA ALA A 225 8.57 17.66 -6.91
C ALA A 225 7.18 18.08 -7.44
N PRO A 226 6.11 17.51 -6.87
CA PRO A 226 4.73 17.93 -7.12
C PRO A 226 4.57 19.41 -6.78
N GLU A 227 3.97 20.14 -7.72
CA GLU A 227 3.78 21.58 -7.59
C GLU A 227 2.96 21.93 -6.36
N ARG A 228 1.97 21.08 -6.00
CA ARG A 228 1.02 21.30 -4.92
C ARG A 228 0.58 20.01 -4.25
N ILE A 229 0.18 20.14 -2.99
CA ILE A 229 -0.39 19.04 -2.21
C ILE A 229 -1.81 18.74 -2.73
N SER A 230 -2.15 17.45 -2.78
CA SER A 230 -3.51 16.96 -2.98
C SER A 230 -3.96 16.09 -1.82
N ILE A 231 -5.27 16.00 -1.60
CA ILE A 231 -5.87 15.17 -0.56
C ILE A 231 -6.69 14.06 -1.20
N ARG A 232 -6.50 12.82 -0.75
CA ARG A 232 -7.34 11.67 -1.12
C ARG A 232 -8.02 11.12 0.12
N TYR A 233 -9.34 10.93 0.05
CA TYR A 233 -10.06 10.13 1.02
C TYR A 233 -10.01 8.66 0.60
N LYS A 234 -9.72 7.74 1.54
CA LYS A 234 -9.67 6.30 1.24
C LYS A 234 -11.04 5.79 0.79
N THR A 235 -11.07 4.80 -0.09
CA THR A 235 -12.27 3.98 -0.34
C THR A 235 -12.93 3.56 0.98
N GLY A 236 -14.24 3.76 1.08
CA GLY A 236 -15.02 3.54 2.29
C GLY A 236 -15.16 4.75 3.22
N SER A 237 -14.50 5.88 2.91
CA SER A 237 -14.66 7.12 3.70
C SER A 237 -16.07 7.71 3.58
N SER A 238 -16.57 8.22 4.70
CA SER A 238 -17.84 8.91 4.85
C SER A 238 -17.76 9.93 6.00
N SER A 239 -18.88 10.50 6.42
CA SER A 239 -18.97 11.32 7.64
C SER A 239 -18.79 10.51 8.93
N HIS A 240 -18.92 9.18 8.89
CA HIS A 240 -18.86 8.30 10.07
C HIS A 240 -17.47 7.69 10.30
N TRP A 241 -16.62 7.70 9.27
CA TRP A 241 -15.26 7.22 9.29
C TRP A 241 -14.53 7.78 8.08
N CYS A 242 -13.29 8.22 8.20
CA CYS A 242 -12.49 8.53 7.02
C CYS A 242 -11.01 8.21 7.22
N GLY A 243 -10.39 7.73 6.15
CA GLY A 243 -8.95 7.70 5.98
C GLY A 243 -8.52 8.83 5.05
N ILE A 244 -7.53 9.62 5.45
CA ILE A 244 -7.06 10.79 4.70
C ILE A 244 -5.59 10.59 4.32
N GLN A 245 -5.26 10.72 3.04
CA GLN A 245 -3.89 10.69 2.54
C GLN A 245 -3.56 12.06 1.94
N ALA A 246 -2.41 12.61 2.33
CA ALA A 246 -1.82 13.74 1.66
C ALA A 246 -0.84 13.23 0.60
N VAL A 247 -0.96 13.74 -0.61
CA VAL A 247 -0.15 13.35 -1.76
C VAL A 247 0.57 14.57 -2.28
N GLY A 248 1.83 14.40 -2.66
CA GLY A 248 2.62 15.44 -3.29
C GLY A 248 3.07 16.58 -2.36
N HIS A 249 3.24 16.29 -1.08
CA HIS A 249 4.02 17.15 -0.20
C HIS A 249 5.51 17.00 -0.51
N ARG A 250 6.26 18.11 -0.54
CA ARG A 250 7.71 18.07 -0.82
C ARG A 250 8.56 17.61 0.37
N ASN A 251 8.05 17.82 1.58
CA ASN A 251 8.69 17.45 2.84
C ASN A 251 7.92 16.27 3.45
N PRO A 252 8.58 15.37 4.19
CA PRO A 252 7.88 14.34 4.94
C PRO A 252 6.81 14.93 5.88
N LEU A 253 5.61 14.37 5.85
CA LEU A 253 4.49 14.86 6.64
C LEU A 253 4.54 14.27 8.05
N ALA A 254 4.71 15.11 9.06
CA ALA A 254 4.81 14.68 10.44
C ALA A 254 3.44 14.50 11.11
N ARG A 255 2.48 15.38 10.81
CA ARG A 255 1.12 15.35 11.39
C ARG A 255 0.06 15.74 10.37
N LEU A 256 -1.10 15.09 10.48
CA LEU A 256 -2.33 15.50 9.83
C LEU A 256 -3.41 15.61 10.92
N GLU A 257 -4.10 16.74 10.93
CA GLU A 257 -5.13 17.05 11.90
C GLU A 257 -6.41 17.46 11.16
N VAL A 258 -7.56 17.15 11.74
CA VAL A 258 -8.88 17.54 11.24
C VAL A 258 -9.52 18.54 12.18
N ARG A 259 -10.27 19.50 11.65
CA ARG A 259 -11.12 20.40 12.44
C ARG A 259 -12.47 19.74 12.70
N GLY A 260 -12.79 19.51 13.97
CA GLY A 260 -14.10 19.06 14.44
C GLY A 260 -14.74 20.05 15.41
N GLY A 261 -15.89 19.67 15.98
CA GLY A 261 -16.63 20.53 16.93
C GLY A 261 -15.85 20.89 18.20
N GLY A 262 -14.89 20.06 18.61
CA GLY A 262 -14.00 20.29 19.76
C GLY A 262 -12.67 20.96 19.40
N GLY A 263 -12.48 21.42 18.16
CA GLY A 263 -11.23 22.01 17.68
C GLY A 263 -10.40 21.08 16.80
N TRP A 264 -9.08 21.27 16.82
CA TRP A 264 -8.14 20.48 16.01
C TRP A 264 -7.86 19.15 16.69
N ARG A 265 -7.99 18.05 15.94
CA ARG A 265 -7.63 16.71 16.40
C ARG A 265 -6.60 16.08 15.48
N GLN A 266 -5.48 15.65 16.06
CA GLN A 266 -4.47 14.87 15.36
C GLN A 266 -4.99 13.47 15.05
N LEU A 267 -4.81 13.05 13.79
CA LEU A 267 -5.12 11.70 13.34
C LEU A 267 -3.92 10.78 13.47
N ARG A 268 -4.19 9.48 13.66
CA ARG A 268 -3.14 8.45 13.66
C ARG A 268 -2.80 8.04 12.23
N ARG A 269 -1.52 8.08 11.90
CA ARG A 269 -0.95 7.54 10.65
C ARG A 269 -0.90 6.00 10.73
N THR A 270 -1.25 5.34 9.64
CA THR A 270 -1.18 3.88 9.47
C THR A 270 0.09 3.47 8.72
N GLU A 271 0.41 2.18 8.70
CA GLU A 271 1.52 1.63 7.91
C GLU A 271 1.33 1.79 6.39
N TYR A 272 0.08 1.99 5.95
CA TYR A 272 -0.31 2.15 4.55
C TYR A 272 -0.55 3.62 4.15
N ASN A 273 0.05 4.57 4.89
CA ASN A 273 0.09 6.02 4.57
C ASN A 273 -1.30 6.71 4.51
N TYR A 274 -2.23 6.29 5.35
CA TYR A 274 -3.45 7.04 5.62
C TYR A 274 -3.51 7.49 7.07
N PHE A 275 -4.20 8.60 7.30
CA PHE A 275 -4.50 9.13 8.62
C PHE A 275 -5.97 8.89 8.94
N LEU A 276 -6.25 8.21 10.05
CA LEU A 276 -7.61 7.73 10.33
C LEU A 276 -8.35 8.61 11.33
N SER A 277 -9.58 8.97 10.96
CA SER A 277 -10.63 9.43 11.86
C SER A 277 -11.63 8.31 12.07
N GLU A 278 -11.38 7.48 13.08
CA GLU A 278 -12.12 6.23 13.30
C GLU A 278 -13.60 6.44 13.64
N GLN A 279 -13.95 7.55 14.28
CA GLN A 279 -15.32 7.90 14.65
C GLN A 279 -15.91 9.01 13.75
N GLY A 280 -15.28 9.29 12.61
CA GLY A 280 -15.82 10.22 11.60
C GLY A 280 -15.73 11.72 11.95
N SER A 281 -15.45 12.06 13.20
CA SER A 281 -15.38 13.46 13.63
C SER A 281 -14.38 14.27 12.77
N GLY A 282 -14.78 15.43 12.25
CA GLY A 282 -13.94 16.26 11.39
C GLY A 282 -13.70 15.72 9.97
N CYS A 283 -14.29 14.58 9.59
CA CYS A 283 -14.27 14.13 8.19
C CYS A 283 -15.01 15.13 7.31
N GLY A 284 -14.34 15.59 6.25
CA GLY A 284 -14.82 16.66 5.39
C GLY A 284 -14.69 18.08 5.97
N GLY A 285 -14.07 18.23 7.15
CA GLY A 285 -13.73 19.53 7.72
C GLY A 285 -12.39 20.05 7.20
N GLU A 286 -11.98 21.22 7.71
CA GLU A 286 -10.64 21.77 7.45
C GLU A 286 -9.55 20.80 7.91
N LEU A 287 -8.42 20.84 7.22
CA LEU A 287 -7.26 20.01 7.52
C LEU A 287 -6.09 20.89 7.93
N ARG A 288 -5.25 20.39 8.85
CA ARG A 288 -3.96 21.00 9.15
C ARG A 288 -2.86 19.98 8.94
N LEU A 289 -1.92 20.32 8.06
CA LEU A 289 -0.76 19.52 7.73
C LEU A 289 0.46 20.13 8.41
N THR A 290 1.27 19.32 9.09
CA THR A 290 2.55 19.75 9.67
C THR A 290 3.66 18.90 9.11
N ASP A 291 4.67 19.51 8.48
CA ASP A 291 5.84 18.79 8.02
C ASP A 291 6.87 18.57 9.14
N ILE A 292 7.96 17.86 8.82
CA ILE A 292 9.06 17.61 9.76
C ILE A 292 9.90 18.86 10.09
N TYR A 293 9.77 19.95 9.33
CA TYR A 293 10.41 21.24 9.62
C TYR A 293 9.56 22.11 10.56
N GLY A 294 8.34 21.68 10.85
CA GLY A 294 7.41 22.35 11.75
C GLY A 294 6.51 23.37 11.05
N GLU A 295 6.58 23.49 9.72
CA GLU A 295 5.67 24.33 8.97
C GLU A 295 4.26 23.75 9.03
N ARG A 296 3.28 24.64 9.25
CA ARG A 296 1.86 24.27 9.32
C ARG A 296 1.09 24.91 8.19
N LEU A 297 0.44 24.07 7.39
CA LEU A 297 -0.49 24.49 6.34
C LEU A 297 -1.91 24.16 6.78
N THR A 298 -2.82 25.12 6.67
CA THR A 298 -4.26 24.90 6.85
C THR A 298 -4.91 24.83 5.49
N LEU A 299 -5.74 23.81 5.30
CA LEU A 299 -6.54 23.58 4.11
C LEU A 299 -8.01 23.81 4.44
N ASP A 300 -8.72 24.46 3.51
CA ASP A 300 -10.17 24.57 3.57
C ASP A 300 -10.82 23.17 3.59
N ALA A 301 -12.07 23.13 4.05
CA ALA A 301 -12.87 21.91 4.04
C ALA A 301 -13.00 21.33 2.62
N LEU A 302 -12.65 20.06 2.48
CA LEU A 302 -12.80 19.31 1.23
C LEU A 302 -13.92 18.28 1.37
N PRO A 303 -14.78 18.08 0.36
CA PRO A 303 -15.83 17.08 0.45
C PRO A 303 -15.21 15.67 0.57
N VAL A 304 -15.87 14.80 1.33
CA VAL A 304 -15.47 13.39 1.45
C VAL A 304 -15.84 12.67 0.15
N ARG A 305 -14.89 12.62 -0.78
CA ARG A 305 -14.98 11.91 -2.06
C ARG A 305 -13.98 10.75 -2.05
N PRO A 306 -14.43 9.53 -1.73
CA PRO A 306 -13.55 8.37 -1.68
C PRO A 306 -12.85 8.13 -3.03
N ASP A 307 -11.56 7.84 -2.96
CA ASP A 307 -10.68 7.51 -4.08
C ASP A 307 -10.52 8.61 -5.14
N VAL A 308 -10.91 9.84 -4.82
CA VAL A 308 -10.69 11.01 -5.68
C VAL A 308 -9.52 11.82 -5.14
N LEU A 309 -8.52 12.07 -6.00
CA LEU A 309 -7.43 13.00 -5.69
C LEU A 309 -7.93 14.44 -5.84
N GLN A 310 -7.98 15.17 -4.72
CA GLN A 310 -8.51 16.53 -4.67
C GLN A 310 -7.35 17.53 -4.57
N PRO A 311 -7.03 18.28 -5.64
CA PRO A 311 -5.90 19.21 -5.64
C PRO A 311 -6.16 20.39 -4.71
N THR A 312 -5.11 20.85 -4.04
CA THR A 312 -5.13 22.08 -3.24
C THR A 312 -4.28 23.16 -3.90
N ARG A 313 -4.19 24.32 -3.25
CA ARG A 313 -3.36 25.43 -3.72
C ARG A 313 -2.05 25.62 -2.95
N VAL A 314 -1.77 24.76 -1.96
CA VAL A 314 -0.64 24.96 -1.04
C VAL A 314 0.48 23.96 -1.27
N GLN A 315 1.66 24.33 -0.78
CA GLN A 315 2.86 23.49 -0.72
C GLN A 315 3.74 23.99 0.42
N PHE A 316 4.49 23.09 1.07
CA PHE A 316 5.46 23.48 2.09
C PHE A 316 6.62 24.28 1.47
N ALA A 317 7.32 25.04 2.29
CA ALA A 317 8.56 25.71 1.96
C ALA A 317 9.65 24.70 1.57
N ALA A 318 10.55 25.13 0.68
CA ALA A 318 11.77 24.38 0.39
C ALA A 318 12.81 24.62 1.50
N HIS A 319 13.65 23.62 1.76
CA HIS A 319 14.70 23.62 2.78
C HIS A 319 16.04 23.07 2.28
#